data_AF-A0A2C9LDA4-F1
#
_entry.id   AF-A0A2C9LDA4-F1
#
_cell.length_a   1.000
_cell.length_b   1.000
_cell.length_c   1.000
_cell.angle_alpha   90.00
_cell.angle_beta   90.00
_cell.angle_gamma   90.00
#
_symmetry.space_group_name_H-M   'P 1'
#
loop_
_entity.id
_entity.type
_entity.pdbx_description
1 polymer ?
#
loop_
_entity_poly.entity_id
_entity_poly.type
_entity_poly.pdbx_seq_one_letter_code
_entity_poly.pdbx_strand_id
1 'polypeptide(L)'
;MLTLPGHLFHDDLMVNQLSKLCDTVIKLDSFAGSDKEKNPAFKEYHGLLHVKQLPRLNSFIPAQPETSDLAFKLRRKKFTVEKLHLPPELSDTPSRTQSAGDVFSLSQPTSGCGSTSSSKLSF
;
A
#
# COMPACT_ATOMS: atom_id res chain seq x y z
N MET A 1 -12.93 1.50 25.33
CA MET A 1 -12.35 2.10 24.12
C MET A 1 -12.42 3.61 24.28
N LEU A 2 -11.28 4.29 24.21
CA LEU A 2 -11.20 5.76 24.30
C LEU A 2 -11.00 6.32 22.90
N THR A 3 -11.74 7.37 22.54
CA THR A 3 -11.60 8.07 21.27
C THR A 3 -11.09 9.47 21.53
N LEU A 4 -10.01 9.86 20.87
CA LEU A 4 -9.35 11.15 21.08
C LEU A 4 -9.30 11.94 19.78
N PRO A 5 -9.83 13.17 19.76
CA PRO A 5 -9.69 14.06 18.61
C PRO A 5 -8.27 14.61 18.56
N GLY A 6 -7.41 13.98 17.75
CA GLY A 6 -5.97 14.34 17.66
C GLY A 6 -5.71 15.82 17.35
N HIS A 7 -6.61 16.48 16.60
CA HIS A 7 -6.48 17.89 16.23
C HIS A 7 -6.65 18.88 17.40
N LEU A 8 -7.19 18.46 18.54
CA LEU A 8 -7.33 19.32 19.72
C LEU A 8 -6.08 19.31 20.61
N PHE A 9 -5.23 18.29 20.47
CA PHE A 9 -4.01 18.14 21.24
C PHE A 9 -2.86 18.78 20.48
N HIS A 10 -2.37 19.92 21.00
CA HIS A 10 -1.19 20.60 20.46
C HIS A 10 0.13 19.98 20.95
N ASP A 11 0.07 19.24 22.07
CA ASP A 11 1.22 18.57 22.65
C ASP A 11 1.22 17.08 22.31
N ASP A 12 2.14 16.69 21.43
CA ASP A 12 2.36 15.31 21.00
C ASP A 12 2.83 14.42 22.17
N LEU A 13 3.44 14.98 23.22
CA LEU A 13 3.95 14.21 24.35
C LEU A 13 2.81 13.55 25.12
N MET A 14 1.71 14.26 25.34
CA MET A 14 0.54 13.72 26.04
C MET A 14 -0.09 12.56 25.26
N VAL A 15 -0.26 12.72 23.94
CA VAL A 15 -0.82 11.67 23.07
C VAL A 15 0.09 10.43 23.09
N ASN A 16 1.41 10.63 23.08
CA ASN A 16 2.38 9.55 23.12
C ASN A 16 2.40 8.83 24.48
N GLN A 17 2.32 9.57 25.59
CA GLN A 17 2.21 8.98 26.92
C GLN A 17 0.95 8.12 27.05
N LEU A 18 -0.19 8.64 26.59
CA LEU A 18 -1.45 7.90 26.61
C LEU A 18 -1.39 6.66 25.73
N SER A 19 -0.76 6.76 24.56
CA SER A 19 -0.54 5.63 23.67
C SER A 19 0.23 4.50 24.35
N LYS A 20 1.24 4.82 25.17
CA LYS A 20 2.04 3.83 25.93
C LYS A 20 1.27 3.11 27.03
N LEU A 21 0.19 3.71 27.55
CA LEU A 21 -0.67 3.10 28.56
C LEU A 21 -1.72 2.15 27.95
N CYS A 22 -1.94 2.24 26.65
CA CYS A 22 -2.92 1.42 25.95
C CYS A 22 -2.27 0.16 25.36
N ASP A 23 -2.97 -0.97 25.37
CA ASP A 23 -2.51 -2.19 24.69
C ASP A 23 -2.67 -2.12 23.18
N THR A 24 -3.62 -1.30 22.70
CA THR A 24 -3.94 -1.12 21.28
C THR A 24 -4.13 0.35 20.96
N VAL A 25 -3.46 0.82 19.90
CA VAL A 25 -3.54 2.22 19.45
C VAL A 25 -3.73 2.23 17.94
N ILE A 26 -4.82 2.87 17.51
CA ILE A 26 -5.18 3.04 16.11
C ILE A 26 -5.37 4.54 15.87
N LYS A 27 -4.71 5.07 14.84
CA LYS A 27 -4.87 6.45 14.38
C LYS A 27 -5.69 6.45 13.09
N LEU A 28 -6.67 7.34 13.03
CA LEU A 28 -7.48 7.58 11.84
C LEU A 28 -7.12 8.96 11.28
N ASP A 29 -6.71 8.99 10.02
CA ASP A 29 -6.43 10.23 9.29
C ASP A 29 -7.45 10.38 8.17
N SER A 30 -8.35 11.37 8.30
CA SER A 30 -9.39 11.65 7.30
C SER A 30 -8.80 12.35 6.08
N PHE A 31 -9.33 12.06 4.90
CA PHE A 31 -8.99 12.81 3.68
C PHE A 31 -9.79 14.11 3.53
N ALA A 32 -10.91 14.25 4.24
CA ALA A 32 -11.77 15.42 4.13
C ALA A 32 -10.98 16.73 4.38
N GLY A 33 -10.93 17.60 3.38
CA GLY A 33 -10.25 18.88 3.46
C GLY A 33 -8.72 18.80 3.34
N SER A 34 -8.17 17.66 2.96
CA SER A 34 -6.74 17.48 2.67
C SER A 34 -6.46 17.44 1.17
N ASP A 35 -5.23 17.70 0.76
CA ASP A 35 -4.82 17.58 -0.65
C ASP A 35 -4.94 16.15 -1.19
N LYS A 36 -4.96 15.15 -0.29
CA LYS A 36 -5.11 13.73 -0.64
C LYS A 36 -6.51 13.42 -1.18
N GLU A 37 -7.52 14.23 -0.87
CA GLU A 37 -8.88 14.08 -1.41
C GLU A 37 -8.92 14.26 -2.93
N LYS A 38 -8.04 15.10 -3.47
CA LYS A 38 -8.02 15.44 -4.91
C LYS A 38 -7.40 14.35 -5.77
N ASN A 39 -6.68 13.39 -5.18
CA ASN A 39 -5.99 12.37 -5.94
C ASN A 39 -6.98 11.28 -6.41
N PRO A 40 -7.04 10.98 -7.73
CA PRO A 40 -7.94 9.94 -8.25
C PRO A 40 -7.69 8.56 -7.64
N ALA A 41 -6.47 8.26 -7.18
CA ALA A 41 -6.14 7.00 -6.51
C ALA A 41 -6.88 6.81 -5.18
N PHE A 42 -7.35 7.89 -4.53
CA PHE A 42 -8.00 7.84 -3.22
C PHE A 42 -9.51 8.05 -3.26
N LYS A 43 -10.12 8.13 -4.45
CA LYS A 43 -11.54 8.50 -4.63
C LYS A 43 -12.55 7.59 -3.91
N GLU A 44 -12.20 6.32 -3.72
CA GLU A 44 -13.08 5.35 -3.07
C GLU A 44 -12.96 5.33 -1.54
N TYR A 45 -11.95 6.01 -1.00
CA TYR A 45 -11.55 5.97 0.39
C TYR A 45 -11.87 7.27 1.10
N HIS A 46 -12.14 7.18 2.41
CA HIS A 46 -12.45 8.34 3.25
C HIS A 46 -11.23 8.77 4.08
N GLY A 47 -10.23 7.90 4.20
CA GLY A 47 -9.02 8.19 4.95
C GLY A 47 -8.13 6.96 5.13
N LEU A 48 -7.05 7.16 5.87
CA LEU A 48 -6.08 6.12 6.24
C LEU A 48 -6.30 5.67 7.68
N LEU A 49 -6.00 4.40 7.92
CA LEU A 49 -5.98 3.79 9.24
C LEU A 49 -4.56 3.35 9.53
N HIS A 50 -3.95 3.92 10.57
CA HIS A 50 -2.62 3.55 11.00
C HIS A 50 -2.69 2.76 12.29
N VAL A 51 -2.23 1.51 12.24
CA VAL A 51 -2.06 0.68 13.43
C VAL A 51 -0.72 1.06 14.07
N LYS A 52 -0.77 1.68 15.25
CA LYS A 52 0.44 2.11 15.99
C LYS A 52 0.89 1.07 16.99
N GLN A 53 -0.05 0.41 17.65
CA GLN A 53 0.23 -0.60 18.66
C GLN A 53 -0.84 -1.69 18.63
N LEU A 54 -0.40 -2.94 18.74
CA LEU A 54 -1.25 -4.12 18.81
C LEU A 54 -0.98 -4.91 20.09
N PRO A 55 -2.00 -5.61 20.60
CA PRO A 55 -1.84 -6.40 21.80
C PRO A 55 -0.97 -7.62 21.51
N ARG A 56 -0.07 -7.92 22.45
CA ARG A 56 0.77 -9.13 22.42
C ARG A 56 0.00 -10.30 23.04
N LEU A 57 -0.79 -10.98 22.23
CA LEU A 57 -1.56 -12.14 22.66
C LEU A 57 -0.67 -13.38 22.69
N ASN A 58 -0.25 -13.82 23.88
CA ASN A 58 0.52 -15.05 24.12
C ASN A 58 1.83 -15.17 23.31
N SER A 59 2.38 -14.03 22.86
CA SER A 59 3.60 -13.96 22.06
C SER A 59 4.41 -12.74 22.47
N PHE A 60 5.75 -12.85 22.41
CA PHE A 60 6.63 -11.71 22.62
C PHE A 60 6.54 -10.67 21.50
N ILE A 61 6.08 -11.09 20.31
CA ILE A 61 5.93 -10.25 19.12
C ILE A 61 4.44 -10.16 18.76
N PRO A 62 3.86 -8.95 18.62
CA PRO A 62 2.48 -8.80 18.19
C PRO A 62 2.32 -9.27 16.74
N ALA A 63 1.13 -9.78 16.39
CA ALA A 63 0.79 -10.13 15.01
C ALA A 63 0.66 -8.87 14.16
N GLN A 64 1.78 -8.42 13.59
CA GLN A 64 1.83 -7.19 12.82
C GLN A 64 1.22 -7.43 11.43
N PRO A 65 0.34 -6.52 10.93
CA PRO A 65 -0.16 -6.63 9.58
C PRO A 65 0.97 -6.55 8.55
N GLU A 66 0.86 -7.35 7.49
CA GLU A 66 1.82 -7.40 6.36
C GLU A 66 2.08 -6.02 5.73
N THR A 67 1.08 -5.14 5.76
CA THR A 67 1.13 -3.81 5.14
C THR A 67 0.62 -2.77 6.12
N SER A 68 1.33 -1.65 6.21
CA SER A 68 0.94 -0.49 7.02
C SER A 68 -0.02 0.46 6.29
N ASP A 69 -0.19 0.27 4.98
CA ASP A 69 -1.06 1.07 4.11
C ASP A 69 -2.50 0.56 4.16
N LEU A 70 -3.17 0.78 5.29
CA LEU A 70 -4.60 0.49 5.43
C LEU A 70 -5.40 1.75 5.15
N ALA A 71 -6.43 1.61 4.33
CA ALA A 71 -7.40 2.65 4.06
C ALA A 71 -8.78 2.21 4.52
N PHE A 72 -9.59 3.17 4.95
CA PHE A 72 -10.96 2.90 5.35
C PHE A 72 -11.95 3.58 4.42
N LYS A 73 -13.07 2.90 4.19
CA LYS A 73 -14.22 3.45 3.50
C LYS A 73 -15.50 3.19 4.28
N LEU A 74 -16.33 4.22 4.36
CA LEU A 74 -17.65 4.13 4.95
C LEU A 74 -18.69 4.08 3.83
N ARG A 75 -19.46 2.99 3.75
CA ARG A 75 -20.57 2.86 2.80
C ARG A 75 -21.82 2.47 3.57
N ARG A 76 -22.84 3.35 3.57
CA ARG A 76 -24.06 3.19 4.37
C ARG A 76 -23.71 2.97 5.85
N LYS A 77 -24.00 1.79 6.40
CA LYS A 77 -23.70 1.40 7.79
C LYS A 77 -22.51 0.43 7.89
N LYS A 78 -21.69 0.30 6.85
CA LYS A 78 -20.53 -0.61 6.80
C LYS A 78 -19.23 0.20 6.77
N PHE A 79 -18.42 0.01 7.81
CA PHE A 79 -17.04 0.47 7.87
C PHE A 79 -16.13 -0.65 7.38
N THR A 80 -15.45 -0.43 6.26
CA THR A 80 -14.54 -1.42 5.65
C THR A 80 -13.12 -0.90 5.73
N VAL A 81 -12.20 -1.76 6.19
CA VAL A 81 -10.75 -1.51 6.18
C VAL A 81 -10.13 -2.47 5.17
N GLU A 82 -9.36 -1.94 4.23
CA GLU A 82 -8.70 -2.73 3.20
C GLU A 82 -7.29 -2.21 2.92
N LYS A 83 -6.47 -3.06 2.29
CA LYS A 83 -5.12 -2.68 1.87
C LYS A 83 -5.24 -1.67 0.74
N LEU A 84 -4.52 -0.56 0.86
CA LEU A 84 -4.46 0.43 -0.19
C LEU A 84 -3.63 -0.12 -1.36
N HIS A 85 -4.26 -0.32 -2.49
CA HIS A 85 -3.57 -0.62 -3.74
C HIS A 85 -3.53 0.65 -4.59
N LEU A 86 -2.33 1.16 -4.84
CA LEU A 86 -2.17 2.22 -5.83
C LEU A 86 -2.48 1.63 -7.22
N PRO A 87 -3.28 2.31 -8.05
CA PRO A 87 -3.39 1.93 -9.45
C PRO A 87 -1.99 1.91 -10.06
N PRO A 88 -1.63 0.89 -10.87
CA PRO A 88 -0.38 0.95 -11.62
C PRO A 88 -0.36 2.24 -12.43
N GLU A 89 0.69 3.05 -12.27
CA GLU A 89 0.88 4.24 -13.08
C GLU A 89 1.02 3.83 -14.55
N LEU A 90 -0.09 3.86 -15.29
CA LEU A 90 -0.06 4.01 -16.73
C LEU A 90 0.39 5.43 -16.99
N SER A 91 1.70 5.63 -17.06
CA SER A 91 2.27 6.79 -17.71
C SER A 91 1.88 6.72 -19.18
N ASP A 92 0.80 7.40 -19.53
CA ASP A 92 0.50 7.77 -20.91
C ASP A 92 1.57 8.77 -21.36
N THR A 93 2.80 8.30 -21.61
CA THR A 93 3.68 8.97 -22.56
C THR A 93 3.22 8.52 -23.94
N PRO A 94 2.49 9.37 -24.71
CA PRO A 94 2.24 9.07 -26.10
C PRO A 94 3.57 9.16 -26.85
N SER A 95 4.16 8.02 -27.18
CA SER A 95 5.12 7.94 -28.29
C SER A 95 4.35 8.19 -29.60
N ARG A 96 4.12 9.47 -29.91
CA ARG A 96 3.72 9.93 -31.25
C ARG A 96 5.04 10.21 -31.99
N THR A 97 5.35 9.65 -33.16
CA THR A 97 4.62 9.74 -34.44
C THR A 97 5.01 8.60 -35.40
N GLN A 98 4.03 8.22 -36.21
CA GLN A 98 4.06 7.26 -37.31
C GLN A 98 4.99 7.69 -38.46
N SER A 99 5.61 6.71 -39.12
CA SER A 99 5.79 6.71 -40.58
C SER A 99 5.69 5.27 -41.08
N ALA A 100 4.71 5.05 -41.95
CA ALA A 100 4.46 3.79 -42.63
C ALA A 100 5.65 3.39 -43.53
N GLY A 101 5.95 2.09 -43.57
CA GLY A 101 6.89 1.53 -44.54
C GLY A 101 7.31 0.09 -44.20
N ASP A 102 6.90 -0.84 -45.06
CA ASP A 102 7.41 -2.20 -45.29
C ASP A 102 7.18 -3.35 -44.28
N VAL A 103 6.21 -4.19 -44.65
CA VAL A 103 6.32 -5.63 -44.92
C VAL A 103 7.61 -6.33 -44.43
N PHE A 104 7.49 -7.23 -43.45
CA PHE A 104 7.71 -8.69 -43.62
C PHE A 104 7.62 -9.38 -42.25
N SER A 105 6.67 -10.30 -42.14
CA SER A 105 6.53 -11.25 -41.03
C SER A 105 7.67 -12.26 -41.02
N LEU A 106 8.44 -12.35 -39.93
CA LEU A 106 9.18 -13.56 -39.61
C LEU A 106 9.32 -13.76 -38.08
N SER A 107 8.56 -14.75 -37.61
CA SER A 107 8.73 -15.62 -36.44
C SER A 107 9.62 -15.18 -35.25
N GLN A 108 8.99 -15.22 -34.07
CA GLN A 108 9.57 -15.38 -32.73
C GLN A 108 10.85 -16.23 -32.66
N PRO A 109 11.66 -16.03 -31.60
CA PRO A 109 12.20 -17.16 -30.85
C PRO A 109 11.60 -17.20 -29.44
N THR A 110 10.91 -18.30 -29.18
CA THR A 110 10.43 -18.76 -27.88
C THR A 110 11.59 -19.12 -26.95
N SER A 111 11.42 -18.77 -25.69
CA SER A 111 12.18 -19.26 -24.55
C SER A 111 12.30 -20.79 -24.53
N GLY A 112 13.48 -21.33 -24.19
CA GLY A 112 13.68 -22.75 -23.95
C GLY A 112 14.83 -23.00 -22.97
N CYS A 113 14.49 -23.38 -21.74
CA CYS A 113 15.42 -23.92 -20.73
C CYS A 113 15.75 -25.38 -21.09
N GLY A 114 17.02 -25.67 -21.33
CA GLY A 114 17.52 -27.02 -21.58
C GLY A 114 18.80 -27.25 -20.80
N SER A 115 18.70 -28.03 -19.72
CA SER A 115 19.80 -28.54 -18.90
C SER A 115 20.78 -29.37 -19.73
N THR A 116 22.08 -29.09 -19.65
CA THR A 116 23.12 -30.11 -19.91
C THR A 116 24.32 -29.93 -18.98
N SER A 117 24.49 -30.94 -18.13
CA SER A 117 25.72 -31.24 -17.40
C SER A 117 26.81 -31.73 -18.36
N SER A 118 28.03 -31.19 -18.26
CA SER A 118 29.26 -32.00 -18.19
C SER A 118 30.50 -31.13 -18.05
N SER A 119 31.14 -31.25 -16.89
CA SER A 119 32.51 -30.82 -16.64
C SER A 119 33.50 -31.72 -17.38
N LYS A 120 34.49 -31.12 -18.06
CA LYS A 120 35.79 -31.75 -18.34
C LYS A 120 36.87 -30.69 -18.54
N LEU A 121 37.76 -30.62 -17.54
CA LEU A 121 39.07 -30.00 -17.62
C LEU A 121 39.95 -30.80 -18.61
N SER A 122 40.75 -30.12 -19.39
CA SER A 122 41.88 -30.71 -20.14
C SER A 122 43.16 -29.94 -19.82
N PHE A 123 44.19 -30.75 -19.58
CA PHE A 123 45.58 -30.52 -19.17
C PHE A 123 46.27 -29.24 -19.64
#